data_AF-A0A933K8X3-F1
#
_entry.id   AF-A0A933K8X3-F1
#
_cell.length_a   1.000
_cell.length_b   1.000
_cell.length_c   1.000
_cell.angle_alpha   90.00
_cell.angle_beta   90.00
_cell.angle_gamma   90.00
#
_symmetry.space_group_name_H-M   'P 1'
#
loop_
_entity.id
_entity.type
_entity.pdbx_description
1 polymer ?
#
loop_
_entity_poly.entity_id
_entity_poly.type
_entity_poly.pdbx_seq_one_letter_code
_entity_poly.pdbx_strand_id
1 'polypeptide(L)'
;MTLSAAPRRHRRSTGRQKGGRPADPASRARRADGADWHAQLFRALSDPNRLRIIYRLLDGPMSVGELTSALELEQSLVSHHLATLRKMSLVMAERSGRFVEYALPREVAVTLDGKTLDLGCCVVTFRRSSTPPRQKAGR
;
A
#
# COMPACT_ATOMS: atom_id res chain seq x y z
N MET A 1 -13.82 10.90 -82.95
CA MET A 1 -14.31 9.56 -82.55
C MET A 1 -13.12 8.73 -82.14
N THR A 2 -12.80 8.70 -80.85
CA THR A 2 -11.67 7.93 -80.30
C THR A 2 -12.19 6.96 -79.25
N LEU A 3 -11.91 5.68 -79.50
CA LEU A 3 -12.07 4.57 -78.58
C LEU A 3 -11.25 4.82 -77.29
N SER A 4 -11.69 4.29 -76.15
CA SER A 4 -11.01 3.13 -75.52
C SER A 4 -11.59 2.81 -74.14
N ALA A 5 -11.66 1.50 -73.89
CA ALA A 5 -12.39 0.81 -72.85
C ALA A 5 -11.74 0.86 -71.44
N ALA A 6 -12.59 0.64 -70.43
CA ALA A 6 -12.21 0.20 -69.07
C ALA A 6 -11.65 -1.25 -69.09
N PRO A 7 -11.26 -1.90 -67.96
CA PRO A 7 -11.10 -1.46 -66.58
C PRO A 7 -9.74 -1.88 -65.95
N ARG A 8 -9.38 -1.34 -64.78
CA ARG A 8 -8.31 -1.91 -63.93
C ARG A 8 -8.85 -2.26 -62.54
N ARG A 9 -8.87 -3.57 -62.27
CA ARG A 9 -8.96 -4.16 -60.93
C ARG A 9 -7.70 -3.82 -60.15
N HIS A 10 -7.85 -3.47 -58.87
CA HIS A 10 -6.94 -3.73 -57.74
C HIS A 10 -7.45 -2.88 -56.55
N ARG A 11 -7.46 -3.30 -55.29
CA ARG A 11 -6.99 -4.49 -54.58
C ARG A 11 -7.66 -4.37 -53.19
N ARG A 12 -8.25 -5.43 -52.64
CA ARG A 12 -8.62 -5.44 -51.21
C ARG A 12 -7.32 -5.33 -50.40
N SER A 13 -7.23 -4.35 -49.50
CA SER A 13 -6.22 -4.32 -48.43
C SER A 13 -6.91 -4.52 -47.08
N THR A 14 -6.85 -5.77 -46.63
CA THR A 14 -6.82 -6.12 -45.22
C THR A 14 -5.62 -5.43 -44.55
N GLY A 15 -5.84 -4.70 -43.46
CA GLY A 15 -4.78 -3.90 -42.85
C GLY A 15 -5.08 -3.41 -41.44
N ARG A 16 -5.38 -4.36 -40.55
CA ARG A 16 -5.32 -4.25 -39.09
C ARG A 16 -4.03 -3.53 -38.66
N GLN A 17 -4.10 -2.24 -38.30
CA GLN A 17 -3.05 -1.54 -37.58
C GLN A 17 -3.64 -0.48 -36.66
N LYS A 18 -3.74 -0.79 -35.37
CA LYS A 18 -3.29 0.10 -34.28
C LYS A 18 -2.84 -0.80 -33.13
N GLY A 19 -1.67 -1.43 -33.32
CA GLY A 19 -0.86 -1.86 -32.19
C GLY A 19 -0.45 -0.60 -31.44
N GLY A 20 -1.13 -0.30 -30.33
CA GLY A 20 -0.67 0.69 -29.37
C GLY A 20 0.72 0.26 -28.93
N ARG A 21 1.73 1.06 -29.31
CA ARG A 21 3.10 0.92 -28.85
C ARG A 21 3.04 0.91 -27.31
N PRO A 22 3.58 -0.10 -26.61
CA PRO A 22 3.57 -0.09 -25.16
C PRO A 22 4.29 1.18 -24.71
N ALA A 23 3.60 1.97 -23.88
CA ALA A 23 4.13 3.19 -23.34
C ALA A 23 5.46 2.88 -22.64
N ASP A 24 6.53 3.52 -23.12
CA ASP A 24 7.89 3.38 -22.61
C ASP A 24 7.91 3.72 -21.11
N PRO A 25 8.28 2.75 -20.22
CA PRO A 25 8.29 2.96 -18.78
C PRO A 25 9.28 4.04 -18.33
N ALA A 26 10.26 4.40 -19.15
CA ALA A 26 11.22 5.47 -18.85
C ALA A 26 10.60 6.88 -18.89
N SER A 27 9.44 7.05 -19.54
CA SER A 27 8.76 8.36 -19.69
C SER A 27 7.81 8.72 -18.53
N ARG A 28 7.57 7.79 -17.59
CA ARG A 28 6.73 7.96 -16.38
C ARG A 28 7.47 8.52 -15.17
N ALA A 29 8.80 8.68 -15.24
CA ALA A 29 9.61 9.26 -14.16
C ALA A 29 9.53 10.80 -14.08
N ARG A 30 8.51 11.42 -14.66
CA ARG A 30 8.18 12.82 -14.40
C ARG A 30 7.50 12.85 -13.04
N ARG A 31 8.21 13.38 -12.04
CA ARG A 31 7.78 13.71 -10.66
C ARG A 31 6.58 12.89 -10.21
N ALA A 32 6.78 11.87 -9.38
CA ALA A 32 5.66 11.21 -8.70
C ALA A 32 4.76 12.31 -8.12
N ASP A 33 3.59 12.52 -8.74
CA ASP A 33 2.70 13.59 -8.35
C ASP A 33 2.30 13.31 -6.90
N GLY A 34 2.03 14.35 -6.10
CA GLY A 34 1.63 14.16 -4.71
C GLY A 34 0.50 13.12 -4.61
N ALA A 35 -0.43 13.11 -5.56
CA ALA A 35 -1.49 12.12 -5.66
C ALA A 35 -1.00 10.66 -5.75
N ASP A 36 0.05 10.37 -6.51
CA ASP A 36 0.60 9.01 -6.66
C ASP A 36 1.26 8.51 -5.37
N TRP A 37 1.91 9.41 -4.63
CA TRP A 37 2.49 9.09 -3.32
C TRP A 37 1.38 8.79 -2.30
N HIS A 38 0.35 9.64 -2.23
CA HIS A 38 -0.80 9.41 -1.34
C HIS A 38 -1.55 8.12 -1.70
N ALA A 39 -1.70 7.80 -2.99
CA ALA A 39 -2.31 6.54 -3.42
C ALA A 39 -1.52 5.32 -2.92
N GLN A 40 -0.18 5.37 -2.97
CA GLN A 40 0.68 4.32 -2.42
C GLN A 40 0.58 4.23 -0.90
N LEU A 41 0.53 5.39 -0.21
CA LEU A 41 0.34 5.47 1.23
C LEU A 41 -0.98 4.82 1.67
N PHE A 42 -2.09 5.20 1.04
CA PHE A 42 -3.39 4.63 1.35
C PHE A 42 -3.46 3.14 0.99
N ARG A 43 -2.78 2.70 -0.06
CA ARG A 43 -2.65 1.27 -0.38
C ARG A 43 -1.85 0.50 0.68
N ALA A 44 -0.83 1.13 1.26
CA ALA A 44 -0.15 0.56 2.43
C ALA A 44 -1.07 0.54 3.66
N LEU A 45 -1.98 1.50 3.83
CA LEU A 45 -2.91 1.51 4.96
C LEU A 45 -4.17 0.66 4.75
N SER A 46 -4.51 0.27 3.52
CA SER A 46 -5.77 -0.43 3.20
C SER A 46 -5.82 -1.90 3.62
N ASP A 47 -4.86 -2.38 4.42
CA ASP A 47 -4.78 -3.77 4.87
C ASP A 47 -5.04 -3.88 6.36
N PRO A 48 -5.93 -4.79 6.78
CA PRO A 48 -6.36 -4.88 8.17
C PRO A 48 -5.22 -5.28 9.10
N ASN A 49 -4.30 -6.15 8.68
CA ASN A 49 -3.18 -6.56 9.52
C ASN A 49 -2.16 -5.43 9.67
N ARG A 50 -1.91 -4.65 8.62
CA ARG A 50 -1.05 -3.46 8.70
C ARG A 50 -1.63 -2.40 9.64
N LEU A 51 -2.94 -2.14 9.57
CA LEU A 51 -3.61 -1.23 10.51
C LEU A 51 -3.58 -1.76 11.94
N ARG A 52 -3.73 -3.07 12.15
CA ARG A 52 -3.60 -3.69 13.47
C ARG A 52 -2.19 -3.53 14.03
N ILE A 53 -1.14 -3.73 13.22
CA ILE A 53 0.25 -3.50 13.62
C ILE A 53 0.43 -2.04 14.07
N ILE A 54 0.02 -1.07 13.24
CA ILE A 54 0.08 0.36 13.59
C ILE A 54 -0.68 0.61 14.90
N TYR A 55 -1.89 0.06 15.04
CA TYR A 55 -2.70 0.20 16.23
C TYR A 55 -2.01 -0.33 17.50
N ARG A 56 -1.25 -1.42 17.40
CA ARG A 56 -0.43 -1.94 18.53
C ARG A 56 0.76 -1.05 18.81
N LEU A 57 1.43 -0.53 17.78
CA LEU A 57 2.56 0.39 17.94
C LEU A 57 2.16 1.76 18.51
N LEU A 58 0.87 2.13 18.44
CA LEU A 58 0.34 3.30 19.17
C LEU A 58 0.35 3.09 20.70
N ASP A 59 0.37 1.85 21.19
CA ASP A 59 0.52 1.55 22.63
C ASP A 59 1.98 1.67 23.09
N GLY A 60 2.95 1.64 22.16
CA GLY A 60 4.38 1.74 22.43
C GLY A 60 5.23 0.95 21.43
N PRO A 61 6.57 1.09 21.48
CA PRO A 61 7.48 0.31 20.66
C PRO A 61 7.34 -1.20 20.93
N MET A 62 7.38 -2.03 19.90
CA MET A 62 7.29 -3.49 20.02
C MET A 62 8.24 -4.20 19.06
N SER A 63 8.77 -5.35 19.47
CA SER A 63 9.54 -6.26 18.63
C SER A 63 8.64 -7.08 17.70
N VAL A 64 9.25 -7.72 16.68
CA VAL A 64 8.51 -8.63 15.78
C VAL A 64 7.85 -9.77 16.56
N GLY A 65 8.53 -10.31 17.57
CA GLY A 65 7.99 -11.40 18.40
C GLY A 65 6.74 -10.97 19.17
N GLU A 66 6.78 -9.80 19.80
CA GLU A 66 5.63 -9.25 20.52
C GLU A 66 4.45 -8.94 19.59
N LEU A 67 4.70 -8.42 18.39
CA LEU A 67 3.66 -8.19 17.38
C LEU A 67 3.05 -9.50 16.88
N THR A 68 3.88 -10.53 16.68
CA THR A 68 3.46 -11.89 16.28
C THR A 68 2.52 -12.47 17.34
N SER A 69 2.91 -12.41 18.61
CA SER A 69 2.08 -12.88 19.72
C SER A 69 0.81 -12.05 19.92
N ALA A 70 0.88 -10.72 19.82
CA ALA A 70 -0.26 -9.85 20.04
C ALA A 70 -1.32 -9.91 18.92
N LEU A 71 -0.92 -10.28 17.71
CA LEU A 71 -1.80 -10.35 16.54
C LEU A 71 -2.18 -11.78 16.15
N GLU A 72 -1.59 -12.79 16.79
CA GLU A 72 -1.74 -14.21 16.45
C GLU A 72 -1.45 -14.49 14.97
N LEU A 73 -0.41 -13.83 14.43
CA LEU A 73 0.02 -13.95 13.04
C LEU A 73 1.38 -14.62 12.96
N GLU A 74 1.67 -15.26 11.83
CA GLU A 74 3.00 -15.80 11.53
C GLU A 74 4.07 -14.70 11.45
N GLN A 75 5.27 -15.00 11.96
CA GLN A 75 6.38 -14.03 12.02
C GLN A 75 6.80 -13.53 10.62
N SER A 76 6.74 -14.41 9.62
CA SER A 76 7.05 -14.08 8.21
C SER A 76 6.06 -13.06 7.65
N LEU A 77 4.77 -13.21 7.96
CA LEU A 77 3.71 -12.30 7.54
C LEU A 77 3.85 -10.93 8.21
N VAL A 78 4.11 -10.91 9.53
CA VAL A 78 4.36 -9.67 10.28
C VAL A 78 5.58 -8.94 9.71
N SER A 79 6.68 -9.66 9.46
CA SER A 79 7.91 -9.08 8.89
C SER A 79 7.68 -8.50 7.50
N HIS A 80 6.89 -9.17 6.65
CA HIS A 80 6.51 -8.66 5.34
C HIS A 80 5.67 -7.38 5.42
N HIS A 81 4.71 -7.34 6.34
CA HIS A 81 3.91 -6.15 6.61
C HIS A 81 4.76 -4.98 7.11
N LEU A 82 5.67 -5.23 8.07
CA LEU A 82 6.60 -4.23 8.59
C LEU A 82 7.53 -3.69 7.51
N ALA A 83 8.04 -4.53 6.60
CA ALA A 83 8.84 -4.08 5.47
C ALA A 83 8.07 -3.12 4.56
N THR A 84 6.78 -3.39 4.32
CA THR A 84 5.91 -2.50 3.54
C THR A 84 5.66 -1.17 4.24
N LEU A 85 5.37 -1.20 5.55
CA LEU A 85 5.17 0.00 6.36
C LEU A 85 6.44 0.86 6.45
N ARG A 86 7.61 0.22 6.56
CA ARG A 86 8.91 0.91 6.56
C ARG A 86 9.21 1.64 5.26
N LYS A 87 8.86 1.06 4.11
CA LYS A 87 9.05 1.70 2.80
C LYS A 87 8.27 3.01 2.67
N MET A 88 7.15 3.13 3.37
CA MET A 88 6.32 4.34 3.40
C MET A 88 6.63 5.24 4.60
N SER A 89 7.70 4.96 5.35
CA SER A 89 8.07 5.69 6.58
C SER A 89 6.97 5.73 7.65
N LEU A 90 6.04 4.77 7.63
CA LEU A 90 4.95 4.67 8.61
C LEU A 90 5.40 4.07 9.94
N VAL A 91 6.51 3.34 9.93
CA VAL A 91 7.14 2.76 11.12
C VAL A 91 8.65 2.93 11.04
N MET A 92 9.26 3.18 12.19
CA MET A 92 10.70 3.18 12.39
C MET A 92 11.12 1.83 12.95
N ALA A 93 12.36 1.44 12.67
CA ALA A 93 12.96 0.23 13.21
C ALA A 93 14.28 0.61 13.87
N GLU A 94 14.38 0.37 15.16
CA GLU A 94 15.56 0.67 15.97
C GLU A 94 16.09 -0.61 16.58
N ARG A 95 17.43 -0.75 16.63
CA ARG A 95 18.05 -1.93 17.19
C ARG A 95 18.20 -1.75 18.70
N SER A 96 17.37 -2.46 19.45
CA SER A 96 17.41 -2.50 20.91
C SER A 96 18.11 -3.78 21.36
N GLY A 97 19.44 -3.68 21.54
CA GLY A 97 20.31 -4.80 21.93
C GLY A 97 20.31 -5.95 20.91
N ARG A 98 19.69 -7.07 21.28
CA ARG A 98 19.62 -8.29 20.45
C ARG A 98 18.44 -8.31 19.48
N PHE A 99 17.46 -7.42 19.66
CA PHE A 99 16.23 -7.39 18.88
C PHE A 99 16.10 -6.08 18.11
N VAL A 100 15.22 -6.10 17.10
CA VAL A 100 14.80 -4.89 16.41
C VAL A 100 13.41 -4.54 16.92
N GLU A 101 13.29 -3.37 17.52
CA GLU A 101 12.04 -2.79 17.97
C GLU A 101 11.49 -1.87 16.89
N TYR A 102 10.18 -1.91 16.74
CA TYR A 102 9.45 -1.08 15.80
C TYR A 102 8.66 -0.05 16.59
N ALA A 103 8.67 1.19 16.11
CA ALA A 103 7.95 2.31 16.72
C ALA A 103 7.30 3.16 15.65
N LEU A 104 6.30 3.95 16.02
CA LEU A 104 5.75 4.96 15.12
C LEU A 104 6.67 6.20 15.09
N PRO A 105 6.77 6.90 13.95
CA PRO A 105 7.48 8.17 13.85
C PRO A 105 6.97 9.19 14.87
N ARG A 106 7.83 10.12 15.31
CA ARG A 106 7.45 11.16 16.28
C ARG A 106 6.37 12.11 15.77
N GLU A 107 6.24 12.26 14.45
CA GLU A 107 5.19 13.07 13.83
C GLU A 107 3.81 12.42 13.97
N VAL A 108 3.74 11.13 14.33
CA VAL A 108 2.49 10.44 14.63
C VAL A 108 2.06 10.77 16.06
N ALA A 109 1.18 11.74 16.20
CA ALA A 109 0.64 12.14 17.50
C ALA A 109 -0.40 11.13 18.02
N VAL A 110 -0.10 10.49 19.15
CA VAL A 110 -1.08 9.71 19.94
C VAL A 110 -1.83 10.67 20.86
N THR A 111 -3.05 11.05 20.49
CA THR A 111 -3.90 11.90 21.36
C THR A 111 -4.62 11.05 22.40
N LEU A 112 -4.70 11.56 23.64
CA LEU A 112 -5.18 10.88 24.86
C LEU A 112 -6.57 10.23 24.76
N ASP A 113 -7.43 10.67 23.84
CA ASP A 113 -8.83 10.22 23.74
C ASP A 113 -9.13 9.32 22.53
N GLY A 114 -8.12 9.01 21.72
CA GLY A 114 -8.31 8.22 20.52
C GLY A 114 -7.00 8.01 19.79
N LYS A 115 -6.64 6.74 19.62
CA LYS A 115 -5.52 6.30 18.78
C LYS A 115 -5.61 6.99 17.41
N THR A 116 -4.67 7.89 17.15
CA THR A 116 -4.68 8.77 16.00
C THR A 116 -3.36 8.63 15.26
N LEU A 117 -3.42 8.57 13.93
CA LEU A 117 -2.29 8.50 13.03
C LEU A 117 -2.27 9.77 12.17
N ASP A 118 -1.37 10.69 12.48
CA ASP A 118 -1.11 11.87 11.65
C ASP A 118 -0.12 11.52 10.55
N LEU A 119 -0.52 11.75 9.30
CA LEU A 119 0.28 11.50 8.10
C LEU A 119 0.81 12.80 7.47
N GLY A 120 0.63 13.95 8.14
CA GLY A 120 0.96 15.29 7.67
C GLY A 120 -0.06 15.89 6.70
N CYS A 121 -0.73 15.06 5.89
CA CYS A 121 -1.78 15.49 4.96
C CYS A 121 -3.20 15.20 5.47
N CYS A 122 -3.35 14.18 6.32
CA CYS A 122 -4.61 13.64 6.81
C CYS A 122 -4.38 13.01 8.18
N VAL A 123 -5.41 13.05 9.01
CA VAL A 123 -5.42 12.43 10.34
C VAL A 123 -6.39 11.24 10.33
N VAL A 124 -5.89 10.05 10.66
CA VAL A 124 -6.70 8.83 10.77
C VAL A 124 -6.96 8.54 12.25
N THR A 125 -8.19 8.72 12.69
CA THR A 125 -8.61 8.37 14.06
C THR A 125 -9.21 6.98 14.08
N PHE A 126 -8.61 6.08 14.84
CA PHE A 126 -9.14 4.74 15.09
C PHE A 126 -10.29 4.83 16.10
N ARG A 127 -11.52 4.93 15.59
CA ARG A 127 -12.72 4.76 16.43
C ARG A 127 -12.82 3.30 16.82
N ARG A 128 -12.72 3.01 18.12
CA ARG A 128 -12.93 1.66 18.66
C ARG A 128 -14.35 1.23 18.28
N SER A 129 -14.49 0.32 17.33
CA SER A 129 -15.77 -0.35 17.10
C SER A 129 -16.04 -1.22 18.32
N SER A 130 -17.19 -1.02 18.97
CA SER A 130 -17.57 -1.66 20.22
C SER A 130 -17.92 -3.16 20.08
N THR A 131 -17.41 -3.86 19.05
CA THR A 131 -17.68 -5.29 18.85
C THR A 131 -16.60 -6.10 19.55
N PRO A 132 -16.90 -6.80 20.66
CA PRO A 132 -15.92 -7.66 21.32
C PRO A 132 -15.48 -8.78 20.35
N PRO A 133 -14.21 -9.23 20.44
CA PRO A 133 -13.76 -10.35 19.62
C PRO A 133 -14.64 -11.57 19.94
N ARG A 134 -15.33 -12.10 18.93
CA ARG A 134 -15.96 -13.41 19.00
C ARG A 134 -14.85 -14.44 19.25
N GLN A 135 -14.61 -14.77 20.52
CA GLN A 135 -13.85 -15.96 20.89
C GLN A 135 -14.59 -17.16 20.29
N LYS A 136 -13.93 -17.87 19.38
CA LYS A 136 -14.42 -19.17 18.92
C LYS A 136 -14.35 -20.10 20.12
N ALA A 137 -15.51 -20.44 20.67
CA ALA A 137 -15.65 -21.53 21.63
C ALA A 137 -15.06 -22.79 20.99
N GLY A 138 -13.97 -23.28 21.60
CA GLY A 138 -13.37 -24.55 21.24
C GLY A 138 -14.37 -25.69 21.39
N ARG A 139 -14.21 -26.70 20.55
CA ARG A 139 -14.86 -28.00 20.66
C ARG A 139 -13.78 -29.06 20.59
#